data_AF-A0A3B8ZC26-F1
#
_entry.id   AF-A0A3B8ZC26-F1
#
_cell.length_a   1.000
_cell.length_b   1.000
_cell.length_c   1.000
_cell.angle_alpha   90.00
_cell.angle_beta   90.00
_cell.angle_gamma   90.00
#
_symmetry.space_group_name_H-M   'P 1'
#
loop_
_entity.id
_entity.type
_entity.pdbx_description
1 polymer ?
#
loop_
_entity_poly.entity_id
_entity_poly.type
_entity_poly.pdbx_seq_one_letter_code
_entity_poly.pdbx_strand_id
1 'polypeptide(L)'
;LARDPNSEPTAKKHIVAMASVLFGVIFLNMFKNVRVWVENQAVPRTMRLPGFDNLEFSAEVWFCLAFCALAICGVAMMHRHLRDPLAWLPASWIGRGQMYYLVLLWVIVVMNFERALVRFSEGRMLTEGAIFLNAVIVTWLVGTYKPLSSQSVGQANGIGAHADSQPSWLRLSAWAAIVIAVCTLGMPAMIRKVYGDVHAGHSGLQKRFGPDALWRTTPIFKSKKHS
;
A
#
# COMPACT_ATOMS: atom_id res chain seq x y z
N LEU A 1 -14.74 3.47 -36.10
CA LEU A 1 -13.92 4.26 -35.16
C LEU A 1 -12.46 3.95 -35.43
N ALA A 2 -11.77 4.80 -36.20
CA ALA A 2 -10.37 4.61 -36.54
C ALA A 2 -9.50 4.79 -35.28
N ARG A 3 -8.60 3.83 -35.03
CA ARG A 3 -7.69 3.82 -33.89
C ARG A 3 -6.63 4.91 -34.12
N ASP A 4 -6.57 5.92 -33.26
CA ASP A 4 -5.56 6.98 -33.35
C ASP A 4 -4.14 6.36 -33.23
N PRO A 5 -3.30 6.46 -34.28
CA PRO A 5 -1.95 5.87 -34.27
C PRO A 5 -1.03 6.47 -33.18
N ASN A 6 -1.36 7.65 -32.64
CA ASN A 6 -0.62 8.26 -31.52
C ASN A 6 -1.04 7.72 -30.14
N SER A 7 -2.12 6.95 -30.05
CA SER A 7 -2.61 6.37 -28.78
C SER A 7 -1.82 5.12 -28.34
N GLU A 8 -1.29 4.36 -29.31
CA GLU A 8 -0.60 3.09 -29.06
C GLU A 8 0.75 3.20 -28.31
N PRO A 9 1.66 4.14 -28.64
CA PRO A 9 2.91 4.32 -27.91
C PRO A 9 2.67 4.74 -26.45
N THR A 10 1.60 5.49 -26.21
CA THR A 10 1.22 6.01 -24.89
C THR A 10 0.59 4.92 -24.04
N ALA A 11 -0.27 4.08 -24.63
CA ALA A 11 -0.88 2.93 -23.96
C ALA A 11 0.15 1.90 -23.47
N LYS A 12 1.17 1.59 -24.28
CA LYS A 12 2.25 0.67 -23.88
C LYS A 12 3.04 1.20 -22.69
N LYS A 13 3.33 2.51 -22.65
CA LYS A 13 3.99 3.17 -21.51
C LYS A 13 3.15 3.08 -20.24
N HIS A 14 1.83 3.27 -20.33
CA HIS A 14 0.93 3.11 -19.19
C HIS A 14 0.90 1.68 -18.65
N ILE A 15 0.87 0.66 -19.52
CA ILE A 15 0.95 -0.75 -19.07
C ILE A 15 2.25 -0.99 -18.31
N VAL A 16 3.39 -0.57 -18.87
CA VAL A 16 4.68 -0.79 -18.20
C VAL A 16 4.69 -0.11 -16.83
N ALA A 17 4.28 1.15 -16.74
CA ALA A 17 4.20 1.86 -15.46
C ALA A 17 3.27 1.17 -14.46
N MET A 18 2.06 0.78 -14.89
CA MET A 18 1.07 0.09 -14.05
C MET A 18 1.56 -1.30 -13.63
N ALA A 19 2.22 -2.05 -14.51
CA ALA A 19 2.78 -3.35 -14.18
C ALA A 19 3.98 -3.23 -13.22
N SER A 20 4.85 -2.25 -13.43
CA SER A 20 6.00 -1.99 -12.55
C SER A 20 5.55 -1.58 -11.15
N VAL A 21 4.56 -0.68 -11.04
CA VAL A 21 4.06 -0.27 -9.73
C VAL A 21 3.27 -1.40 -9.07
N LEU A 22 2.41 -2.10 -9.82
CA LEU A 22 1.58 -3.16 -9.23
C LEU A 22 2.48 -4.34 -8.87
N PHE A 23 3.09 -4.99 -9.86
CA PHE A 23 3.84 -6.22 -9.62
C PHE A 23 5.22 -5.95 -9.03
N GLY A 24 5.93 -4.91 -9.46
CA GLY A 24 7.28 -4.63 -8.96
C GLY A 24 7.29 -4.22 -7.48
N VAL A 25 6.46 -3.25 -7.09
CA VAL A 25 6.40 -2.81 -5.69
C VAL A 25 5.84 -3.90 -4.79
N ILE A 26 4.80 -4.63 -5.23
CA ILE A 26 4.26 -5.77 -4.49
C ILE A 26 5.35 -6.83 -4.31
N PHE A 27 6.06 -7.22 -5.37
CA PHE A 27 7.14 -8.21 -5.29
C PHE A 27 8.21 -7.81 -4.27
N LEU A 28 8.75 -6.60 -4.36
CA LEU A 28 9.82 -6.14 -3.47
C LEU A 28 9.39 -6.09 -2.00
N ASN A 29 8.11 -5.84 -1.73
CA ASN A 29 7.59 -5.86 -0.37
C ASN A 29 7.31 -7.29 0.11
N MET A 30 6.66 -8.10 -0.71
CA MET A 30 6.21 -9.45 -0.35
C MET A 30 7.36 -10.46 -0.28
N PHE A 31 8.37 -10.34 -1.15
CA PHE A 31 9.51 -11.26 -1.16
C PHE A 31 10.25 -11.26 0.19
N LYS A 32 10.30 -10.11 0.86
CA LYS A 32 10.88 -10.00 2.20
C LYS A 32 10.11 -10.82 3.24
N ASN A 33 8.83 -11.14 3.00
CA ASN A 33 8.01 -11.92 3.93
C ASN A 33 8.43 -13.39 3.94
N VAL A 34 8.87 -13.91 2.80
CA VAL A 34 9.29 -15.32 2.65
C VAL A 34 10.36 -15.68 3.69
N ARG A 35 11.37 -14.82 3.83
CA ARG A 35 12.41 -15.00 4.84
C ARG A 35 11.84 -15.05 6.26
N VAL A 36 10.92 -14.15 6.59
CA VAL A 36 10.27 -14.11 7.91
C VAL A 36 9.45 -15.38 8.14
N TRP A 37 8.72 -15.86 7.14
CA TRP A 37 7.94 -17.09 7.22
C TRP A 37 8.81 -18.31 7.49
N VAL A 38 9.94 -18.40 6.78
CA VAL A 38 10.93 -19.47 6.96
C VAL A 38 11.61 -19.41 8.33
N GLU A 39 12.04 -18.22 8.77
CA GLU A 39 12.71 -18.03 10.07
C GLU A 39 11.80 -18.37 11.25
N ASN A 40 10.49 -18.13 11.12
CA ASN A 40 9.50 -18.46 12.15
C ASN A 40 8.84 -19.84 11.93
N GLN A 41 9.39 -20.67 11.03
CA GLN A 41 8.89 -22.02 10.74
C GLN A 41 7.42 -22.10 10.28
N ALA A 42 6.84 -21.00 9.80
CA ALA A 42 5.50 -20.99 9.22
C ALA A 42 5.45 -21.67 7.84
N VAL A 43 6.59 -21.63 7.11
CA VAL A 43 6.76 -22.28 5.82
C VAL A 43 8.09 -23.04 5.83
N PRO A 44 8.15 -24.29 5.32
CA PRO A 44 9.40 -25.04 5.18
C PRO A 44 10.42 -24.30 4.30
N ARG A 45 11.72 -24.47 4.58
CA ARG A 45 12.80 -23.89 3.75
C ARG A 45 12.77 -24.40 2.32
N THR A 46 12.47 -25.69 2.16
CA THR A 46 12.39 -26.38 0.88
C THR A 46 11.11 -27.20 0.82
N MET A 47 10.54 -27.29 -0.36
CA MET A 47 9.31 -28.02 -0.64
C MET A 47 9.45 -28.74 -1.98
N ARG A 48 9.00 -29.99 -2.02
CA ARG A 48 8.98 -30.79 -3.24
C ARG A 48 7.83 -30.39 -4.15
N LEU A 49 8.06 -30.51 -5.46
CA LEU A 49 7.02 -30.35 -6.46
C LEU A 49 6.06 -31.54 -6.35
N PRO A 50 4.75 -31.30 -6.09
CA PRO A 50 3.78 -32.38 -6.06
C PRO A 50 3.77 -33.16 -7.38
N GLY A 51 3.97 -34.48 -7.31
CA GLY A 51 4.03 -35.36 -8.49
C GLY A 51 5.42 -35.57 -9.09
N PHE A 52 6.47 -34.93 -8.56
CA PHE A 52 7.85 -35.15 -9.01
C PHE A 52 8.79 -35.30 -7.80
N ASP A 53 9.17 -36.54 -7.48
CA ASP A 53 9.96 -36.86 -6.28
C ASP A 53 11.39 -36.29 -6.29
N ASN A 54 11.93 -36.00 -7.47
CA ASN A 54 13.31 -35.53 -7.66
C ASN A 54 13.45 -34.01 -7.73
N LEU A 55 12.35 -33.25 -7.68
CA LEU A 55 12.35 -31.80 -7.84
C LEU A 55 11.98 -31.13 -6.52
N GLU A 56 12.99 -30.54 -5.88
CA GLU A 56 12.86 -29.80 -4.63
C GLU A 56 13.33 -28.36 -4.82
N PHE A 57 12.49 -27.41 -4.41
CA PHE A 57 12.76 -25.98 -4.56
C PHE A 57 12.65 -25.26 -3.22
N SER A 58 13.38 -24.15 -3.08
CA SER A 58 13.28 -23.31 -1.88
C SER A 58 11.96 -22.55 -1.83
N ALA A 59 11.56 -22.10 -0.65
CA ALA A 59 10.36 -21.26 -0.47
C ALA A 59 10.42 -19.98 -1.34
N GLU A 60 11.61 -19.40 -1.55
CA GLU A 60 11.81 -18.24 -2.42
C GLU A 60 11.55 -18.56 -3.89
N VAL A 61 11.99 -19.74 -4.37
CA VAL A 61 11.74 -20.16 -5.75
C VAL A 61 10.25 -20.39 -5.96
N TRP A 62 9.59 -21.08 -5.03
CA TRP A 62 8.15 -21.28 -5.07
C TRP A 62 7.37 -19.97 -5.09
N PHE A 63 7.78 -19.03 -4.24
CA PHE A 63 7.23 -17.68 -4.22
C PHE A 63 7.41 -16.98 -5.58
N CYS A 64 8.62 -16.99 -6.14
CA CYS A 64 8.90 -16.39 -7.44
C CYS A 64 8.06 -17.02 -8.55
N LEU A 65 7.89 -18.35 -8.57
CA LEU A 65 7.06 -19.04 -9.56
C LEU A 65 5.59 -18.61 -9.47
N ALA A 66 5.01 -18.62 -8.26
CA ALA A 66 3.64 -18.18 -8.04
C ALA A 66 3.46 -16.70 -8.40
N PHE A 67 4.42 -15.85 -8.03
CA PHE A 67 4.38 -14.42 -8.33
C PHE A 67 4.52 -14.15 -9.83
N CYS A 68 5.40 -14.88 -10.52
CA CYS A 68 5.55 -14.80 -11.96
C CYS A 68 4.25 -15.19 -12.67
N ALA A 69 3.60 -16.28 -12.25
CA ALA A 69 2.30 -16.68 -12.80
C ALA A 69 1.25 -15.57 -12.62
N LEU A 70 1.18 -14.96 -11.42
CA LEU A 70 0.29 -13.83 -11.14
C LEU A 70 0.61 -12.61 -12.02
N ALA A 71 1.88 -12.23 -12.13
CA ALA A 71 2.33 -11.10 -12.93
C ALA A 71 2.05 -11.30 -14.42
N ILE A 72 2.32 -12.49 -14.96
CA ILE A 72 2.01 -12.86 -16.34
C ILE A 72 0.49 -12.74 -16.58
N CYS A 73 -0.33 -13.31 -15.70
CA CYS A 73 -1.78 -13.22 -15.80
C CYS A 73 -2.25 -11.76 -15.82
N GLY A 74 -1.80 -10.95 -14.86
CA GLY A 74 -2.18 -9.55 -14.77
C GLY A 74 -1.73 -8.70 -15.95
N VAL A 75 -0.49 -8.87 -16.44
CA VAL A 75 0.00 -8.20 -17.65
C VAL A 75 -0.79 -8.64 -18.88
N ALA A 76 -1.12 -9.92 -19.00
CA ALA A 76 -1.96 -10.43 -20.09
C ALA A 76 -3.37 -9.82 -20.05
N MET A 77 -3.97 -9.66 -18.86
CA MET A 77 -5.25 -8.97 -18.69
C MET A 77 -5.17 -7.49 -19.08
N MET A 78 -4.09 -6.78 -18.68
CA MET A 78 -3.86 -5.40 -19.11
C MET A 78 -3.73 -5.30 -20.64
N HIS A 79 -3.03 -6.24 -21.27
CA HIS A 79 -2.90 -6.28 -22.73
C HIS A 79 -4.24 -6.57 -23.42
N ARG A 80 -5.03 -7.51 -22.88
CA ARG A 80 -6.39 -7.80 -23.37
C ARG A 80 -7.27 -6.55 -23.28
N HIS A 81 -7.22 -5.82 -22.17
CA HIS A 81 -8.01 -4.61 -21.96
C HIS A 81 -7.75 -3.50 -23.00
N LEU A 82 -6.57 -3.45 -23.63
CA LEU A 82 -6.29 -2.52 -24.72
C LEU A 82 -6.99 -2.85 -26.04
N ARG A 83 -7.43 -4.10 -26.21
CA ARG A 83 -8.13 -4.58 -27.41
C ARG A 83 -9.62 -4.69 -27.15
N ASP A 84 -9.99 -5.21 -25.99
CA ASP A 84 -11.35 -5.51 -25.56
C ASP A 84 -11.51 -5.11 -24.09
N PRO A 85 -12.16 -3.95 -23.80
CA PRO A 85 -12.33 -3.46 -22.44
C PRO A 85 -13.03 -4.48 -21.55
N LEU A 86 -12.40 -4.78 -20.42
CA LEU A 86 -12.94 -5.68 -19.41
C LEU A 86 -14.19 -5.06 -18.75
N ALA A 87 -15.31 -5.78 -18.73
CA ALA A 87 -16.61 -5.27 -18.29
C ALA A 87 -16.65 -4.77 -16.84
N TRP A 88 -15.81 -5.32 -15.96
CA TRP A 88 -15.75 -4.95 -14.54
C TRP A 88 -14.87 -3.72 -14.26
N LEU A 89 -14.10 -3.25 -15.25
CA LEU A 89 -13.24 -2.08 -15.11
C LEU A 89 -14.03 -0.81 -15.49
N PRO A 90 -13.94 0.28 -14.69
CA PRO A 90 -14.57 1.54 -15.05
C PRO A 90 -14.10 2.05 -16.41
N ALA A 91 -15.01 2.60 -17.21
CA ALA A 91 -14.65 3.20 -18.50
C ALA A 91 -13.84 4.51 -18.33
N SER A 92 -14.11 5.26 -17.26
CA SER A 92 -13.45 6.54 -16.99
C SER A 92 -11.98 6.33 -16.57
N TRP A 93 -11.11 7.26 -16.96
CA TRP A 93 -9.69 7.24 -16.53
C TRP A 93 -9.56 7.34 -15.01
N ILE A 94 -10.34 8.22 -14.38
CA ILE A 94 -10.36 8.38 -12.93
C ILE A 94 -10.80 7.11 -12.21
N GLY A 95 -11.85 6.44 -12.70
CA GLY A 95 -12.34 5.20 -12.11
C GLY A 95 -11.30 4.07 -12.21
N ARG A 96 -10.58 3.98 -13.33
CA ARG A 96 -9.46 3.03 -13.48
C ARG A 96 -8.34 3.30 -12.49
N GLY A 97 -7.97 4.56 -12.31
CA GLY A 97 -6.98 4.97 -11.30
C GLY A 97 -7.41 4.64 -9.87
N GLN A 98 -8.67 4.90 -9.53
CA GLN A 98 -9.26 4.55 -8.24
C GLN A 98 -9.24 3.04 -7.99
N MET A 99 -9.65 2.23 -8.97
CA MET A 99 -9.64 0.77 -8.86
C MET A 99 -8.22 0.24 -8.69
N TYR A 100 -7.28 0.75 -9.49
CA TYR A 100 -5.87 0.37 -9.40
C TYR A 100 -5.27 0.70 -8.02
N TYR A 101 -5.58 1.90 -7.51
CA TYR A 101 -5.15 2.30 -6.17
C TYR A 101 -5.74 1.40 -5.08
N LEU A 102 -7.02 1.05 -5.14
CA LEU A 102 -7.65 0.16 -4.17
C LEU A 102 -7.04 -1.24 -4.18
N VAL A 103 -6.77 -1.79 -5.37
CA VAL A 103 -6.09 -3.09 -5.48
C VAL A 103 -4.71 -3.02 -4.83
N LEU A 104 -3.91 -1.99 -5.16
CA LEU A 104 -2.58 -1.83 -4.58
C LEU A 104 -2.63 -1.67 -3.04
N LEU A 105 -3.56 -0.84 -2.55
CA LEU A 105 -3.79 -0.61 -1.13
C LEU A 105 -4.08 -1.93 -0.40
N TRP A 106 -5.08 -2.67 -0.86
CA TRP A 106 -5.50 -3.91 -0.19
C TRP A 106 -4.44 -5.00 -0.27
N VAL A 107 -3.71 -5.11 -1.38
CA VAL A 107 -2.59 -6.04 -1.46
C VAL A 107 -1.51 -5.67 -0.42
N ILE A 108 -1.13 -4.40 -0.29
CA ILE A 108 -0.17 -3.96 0.74
C ILE A 108 -0.67 -4.27 2.16
N VAL A 109 -1.94 -4.03 2.45
CA VAL A 109 -2.55 -4.33 3.76
C VAL A 109 -2.47 -5.81 4.06
N VAL A 110 -2.92 -6.67 3.14
CA VAL A 110 -2.90 -8.13 3.30
C VAL A 110 -1.47 -8.62 3.51
N MET A 111 -0.52 -8.17 2.69
CA MET A 111 0.88 -8.60 2.80
C MET A 111 1.55 -8.16 4.11
N ASN A 112 1.23 -6.96 4.59
CA ASN A 112 1.69 -6.50 5.90
C ASN A 112 1.08 -7.37 7.01
N PHE A 113 -0.20 -7.72 6.88
CA PHE A 113 -0.90 -8.57 7.82
C PHE A 113 -0.36 -10.01 7.83
N GLU A 114 -0.06 -10.61 6.67
CA GLU A 114 0.55 -11.95 6.57
C GLU A 114 1.94 -12.02 7.21
N ARG A 115 2.75 -10.96 7.05
CA ARG A 115 4.00 -10.82 7.80
C ARG A 115 3.74 -10.69 9.31
N ALA A 116 2.63 -10.06 9.68
CA ALA A 116 2.26 -9.85 11.07
C ALA A 116 1.77 -11.08 11.79
N LEU A 117 0.92 -11.86 11.13
CA LEU A 117 0.30 -13.04 11.67
C LEU A 117 1.31 -14.04 12.23
N VAL A 118 2.43 -14.24 11.51
CA VAL A 118 3.47 -15.20 11.88
C VAL A 118 4.22 -14.81 13.16
N ARG A 119 4.22 -13.52 13.54
CA ARG A 119 4.76 -13.04 14.81
C ARG A 119 3.87 -11.91 15.34
N PHE A 120 2.64 -12.29 15.69
CA PHE A 120 1.63 -11.35 16.15
C PHE A 120 1.93 -10.94 17.60
N SER A 121 1.91 -9.64 17.89
CA SER A 121 2.10 -9.10 19.24
C SER A 121 1.16 -7.92 19.46
N GLU A 122 0.94 -7.54 20.73
CA GLU A 122 0.04 -6.44 21.09
C GLU A 122 0.40 -5.12 20.40
N GLY A 123 1.70 -4.80 20.30
CA GLY A 123 2.18 -3.63 19.58
C GLY A 123 1.82 -3.65 18.09
N ARG A 124 1.81 -4.83 17.47
CA ARG A 124 1.44 -5.03 16.07
C ARG A 124 -0.07 -4.99 15.86
N MET A 125 -0.86 -5.39 16.85
CA MET A 125 -2.31 -5.20 16.77
C MET A 125 -2.67 -3.72 16.59
N LEU A 126 -1.96 -2.81 17.27
CA LEU A 126 -2.20 -1.37 17.13
C LEU A 126 -1.82 -0.85 15.74
N THR A 127 -0.62 -1.17 15.25
CA THR A 127 -0.14 -0.64 13.96
C THR A 127 -0.83 -1.28 12.77
N GLU A 128 -0.97 -2.60 12.74
CA GLU A 128 -1.61 -3.32 11.65
C GLU A 128 -3.13 -3.11 11.66
N GLY A 129 -3.75 -3.04 12.84
CA GLY A 129 -5.16 -2.67 12.99
C GLY A 129 -5.44 -1.23 12.51
N ALA A 130 -4.56 -0.28 12.82
CA ALA A 130 -4.68 1.09 12.32
C ALA A 130 -4.53 1.18 10.80
N ILE A 131 -3.57 0.45 10.21
CA ILE A 131 -3.40 0.37 8.75
C ILE A 131 -4.66 -0.22 8.10
N PHE A 132 -5.20 -1.30 8.67
CA PHE A 132 -6.42 -1.94 8.19
C PHE A 132 -7.63 -1.00 8.24
N LEU A 133 -7.85 -0.34 9.38
CA LEU A 133 -8.95 0.63 9.53
C LEU A 133 -8.80 1.80 8.56
N ASN A 134 -7.59 2.32 8.39
CA ASN A 134 -7.32 3.36 7.40
C ASN A 134 -7.68 2.91 5.98
N ALA A 135 -7.34 1.68 5.61
CA ALA A 135 -7.69 1.13 4.30
C ALA A 135 -9.21 1.00 4.10
N VAL A 136 -9.96 0.64 5.15
CA VAL A 136 -11.43 0.63 5.11
C VAL A 136 -11.99 2.04 4.86
N ILE A 137 -11.51 3.04 5.61
CA ILE A 137 -11.94 4.44 5.45
C ILE A 137 -11.61 4.95 4.05
N VAL A 138 -10.38 4.70 3.58
CA VAL A 138 -9.95 5.09 2.24
C VAL A 138 -10.79 4.40 1.16
N THR A 139 -11.12 3.13 1.33
CA THR A 139 -12.01 2.39 0.41
C THR A 139 -13.38 3.04 0.33
N TRP A 140 -13.96 3.41 1.47
CA TRP A 140 -15.22 4.14 1.52
C TRP A 140 -15.14 5.49 0.81
N LEU A 141 -14.10 6.29 1.09
CA LEU A 141 -13.90 7.60 0.47
C LEU A 141 -13.74 7.48 -1.05
N VAL A 142 -12.92 6.54 -1.53
CA VAL A 142 -12.70 6.32 -2.96
C VAL A 142 -13.97 5.81 -3.64
N GLY A 143 -14.69 4.88 -3.02
CA GLY A 143 -15.93 4.30 -3.57
C GLY A 143 -17.11 5.28 -3.59
N THR A 144 -17.16 6.23 -2.66
CA THR A 144 -18.21 7.27 -2.62
C THR A 144 -17.83 8.57 -3.35
N TYR A 145 -16.58 8.70 -3.78
CA TYR A 145 -16.12 9.86 -4.54
C TYR A 145 -16.83 9.92 -5.89
N LYS A 146 -17.75 10.87 -6.04
CA LYS A 146 -18.35 11.21 -7.33
C LYS A 146 -17.39 12.17 -8.05
N PRO A 147 -16.77 11.78 -9.18
CA PRO A 147 -16.07 12.75 -10.00
C PRO A 147 -17.11 13.75 -10.50
N LEU A 148 -16.85 15.05 -10.29
CA LEU A 148 -17.63 16.12 -10.93
C LEU A 148 -17.75 15.75 -12.41
N SER A 149 -18.97 15.52 -12.87
CA SER A 149 -19.25 15.02 -14.22
C SER A 149 -18.54 15.90 -15.24
N SER A 150 -17.70 15.32 -16.09
CA SER A 150 -17.09 16.01 -17.23
C SER A 150 -18.11 16.57 -18.24
N GLN A 151 -19.40 16.33 -18.03
CA GLN A 151 -20.50 16.93 -18.79
C GLN A 151 -20.76 18.41 -18.45
N SER A 152 -20.20 18.96 -17.37
CA SER A 152 -20.39 20.39 -17.05
C SER A 152 -19.42 21.35 -17.76
N VAL A 153 -18.43 20.84 -18.50
CA VAL A 153 -17.54 21.70 -19.34
C VAL A 153 -18.21 22.07 -20.68
N GLY A 154 -19.33 21.43 -21.04
CA GLY A 154 -20.05 21.65 -22.31
C GLY A 154 -21.33 22.50 -22.24
N GLN A 155 -21.78 22.94 -21.06
CA GLN A 155 -23.04 23.71 -20.91
C GLN A 155 -22.89 25.01 -20.09
N ALA A 156 -21.69 25.59 -20.04
CA ALA A 156 -21.48 26.91 -19.43
C ALA A 156 -21.90 28.09 -20.36
N ASN A 157 -23.02 27.95 -21.08
CA ASN A 157 -23.72 29.04 -21.78
C ASN A 157 -25.21 29.04 -21.38
N GLY A 158 -25.48 29.02 -20.08
CA GLY A 158 -26.85 29.04 -19.58
C GLY A 158 -26.89 29.33 -18.08
N ILE A 159 -27.04 30.62 -17.77
CA ILE A 159 -27.54 31.23 -16.54
C ILE A 159 -28.07 30.23 -15.50
N GLY A 160 -27.36 30.07 -14.38
CA GLY A 160 -27.78 29.24 -13.26
C GLY A 160 -26.60 28.76 -12.41
N ALA A 161 -25.87 29.68 -11.78
CA ALA A 161 -24.81 29.36 -10.84
C ALA A 161 -25.40 28.71 -9.57
N HIS A 162 -25.61 27.39 -9.60
CA HIS A 162 -25.57 26.63 -8.36
C HIS A 162 -24.11 26.60 -7.91
N ALA A 163 -23.83 27.29 -6.81
CA ALA A 163 -22.54 27.34 -6.14
C ALA A 163 -22.12 25.93 -5.75
N ASP A 164 -21.43 25.26 -6.67
CA ASP A 164 -20.75 24.00 -6.43
C ASP A 164 -19.58 24.34 -5.50
N SER A 165 -19.77 24.08 -4.20
CA SER A 165 -18.76 24.35 -3.18
C SER A 165 -17.62 23.36 -3.39
N GLN A 166 -16.73 23.65 -4.34
CA GLN A 166 -15.41 23.04 -4.37
C GLN A 166 -14.83 23.20 -2.96
N PRO A 167 -14.42 22.11 -2.29
CA PRO A 167 -13.68 22.26 -1.05
C PRO A 167 -12.46 23.08 -1.43
N SER A 168 -12.37 24.31 -0.92
CA SER A 168 -11.18 25.12 -1.16
C SER A 168 -10.00 24.25 -0.73
N TRP A 169 -9.01 24.10 -1.59
CA TRP A 169 -7.82 23.30 -1.31
C TRP A 169 -7.18 23.70 0.04
N LEU A 170 -7.43 24.95 0.49
CA LEU A 170 -7.17 25.50 1.83
C LEU A 170 -7.93 24.79 2.97
N ARG A 171 -9.21 24.48 2.80
CA ARG A 171 -9.99 23.70 3.78
C ARG A 171 -9.53 22.25 3.81
N LEU A 172 -9.24 21.65 2.64
CA LEU A 172 -8.74 20.28 2.56
C LEU A 172 -7.33 20.18 3.19
N SER A 173 -6.45 21.15 2.94
CA SER A 173 -5.13 21.21 3.53
C SER A 173 -5.18 21.51 5.03
N ALA A 174 -6.10 22.34 5.49
CA ALA A 174 -6.33 22.57 6.92
C ALA A 174 -6.79 21.28 7.63
N TRP A 175 -7.74 20.53 7.04
CA TRP A 175 -8.15 19.24 7.58
C TRP A 175 -7.01 18.22 7.59
N ALA A 176 -6.23 18.13 6.51
CA ALA A 176 -5.06 17.27 6.46
C ALA A 176 -4.03 17.65 7.55
N ALA A 177 -3.77 18.94 7.76
CA ALA A 177 -2.87 19.43 8.79
C ALA A 177 -3.36 19.09 10.21
N ILE A 178 -4.67 19.21 10.47
CA ILE A 178 -5.28 18.81 11.75
C ILE A 178 -5.11 17.30 11.98
N VAL A 179 -5.40 16.47 10.97
CA VAL A 179 -5.21 15.02 11.08
C VAL A 179 -3.75 14.66 11.35
N ILE A 180 -2.81 15.29 10.63
CA ILE A 180 -1.37 15.09 10.86
C ILE A 180 -0.97 15.50 12.29
N ALA A 181 -1.44 16.65 12.77
CA ALA A 181 -1.16 17.12 14.11
C ALA A 181 -1.71 16.16 15.18
N VAL A 182 -2.94 15.69 15.02
CA VAL A 182 -3.57 14.71 15.93
C VAL A 182 -2.82 13.39 15.92
N CYS A 183 -2.46 12.86 14.76
CA CYS A 183 -1.71 11.60 14.66
C CYS A 183 -0.28 11.71 15.25
N THR A 184 0.37 12.87 15.07
CA THR A 184 1.76 13.08 15.52
C THR A 184 1.84 13.40 17.01
N LEU A 185 0.89 14.18 17.54
CA LEU A 185 0.91 14.67 18.93
C LEU A 185 0.02 13.85 19.86
N GLY A 186 -0.97 13.14 19.33
CA GLY A 186 -1.96 12.39 20.12
C GLY A 186 -1.32 11.25 20.91
N MET A 187 -0.49 10.42 20.26
CA MET A 187 0.20 9.32 20.95
C MET A 187 1.17 9.81 22.04
N PRO A 188 2.08 10.78 21.76
CA PRO A 188 2.92 11.36 22.81
C PRO A 188 2.14 11.99 23.96
N ALA A 189 1.06 12.73 23.67
CA ALA A 189 0.24 13.36 24.71
C ALA A 189 -0.50 12.32 25.58
N MET A 190 -1.00 11.25 24.96
CA MET A 190 -1.67 10.16 25.67
C MET A 190 -0.69 9.38 26.56
N ILE A 191 0.50 9.04 26.04
CA ILE A 191 1.56 8.39 26.83
C ILE A 191 1.95 9.29 28.01
N ARG A 192 2.14 10.59 27.77
CA ARG A 192 2.49 11.56 28.83
C ARG A 192 1.39 11.72 29.87
N LYS A 193 0.12 11.60 29.48
CA LYS A 193 -1.02 11.64 30.41
C LYS A 193 -1.08 10.40 31.31
N VAL A 194 -0.75 9.22 30.79
CA VAL A 194 -0.84 7.94 31.51
C VAL A 194 0.40 7.67 32.36
N TYR A 195 1.59 7.94 31.81
CA TYR A 195 2.88 7.59 32.43
C TYR A 195 3.67 8.81 32.94
N GLY A 196 3.15 10.02 32.76
CA GLY A 196 3.88 11.24 33.09
C GLY A 196 5.10 11.42 32.19
N ASP A 197 6.20 11.91 32.75
CA ASP A 197 7.49 12.00 32.06
C ASP A 197 8.34 10.70 32.17
N VAL A 198 7.75 9.62 32.70
CA VAL A 198 8.41 8.32 32.86
C VAL A 198 8.21 7.47 31.60
N HIS A 199 9.28 6.81 31.15
CA HIS A 199 9.27 5.98 29.95
C HIS A 199 8.34 4.76 30.10
N ALA A 200 7.40 4.59 29.16
CA ALA A 200 6.56 3.40 29.12
C ALA A 200 7.39 2.17 28.70
N GLY A 201 7.58 1.24 29.64
CA GLY A 201 8.53 0.11 29.52
C GLY A 201 8.28 -0.89 28.40
N HIS A 202 7.15 -0.80 27.68
CA HIS A 202 6.79 -1.72 26.59
C HIS A 202 7.28 -1.29 25.20
N SER A 203 7.91 -0.10 25.08
CA SER A 203 8.53 0.38 23.85
C SER A 203 10.03 0.52 24.08
N GLY A 204 10.88 0.04 23.17
CA GLY A 204 12.31 0.34 23.22
C GLY A 204 12.50 1.86 23.22
N LEU A 205 13.30 2.38 24.16
CA LEU A 205 13.58 3.81 24.24
C LEU A 205 14.36 4.17 22.97
N GLN A 206 13.73 4.86 22.01
CA GLN A 206 14.31 5.23 20.71
C GLN A 206 14.32 6.76 20.58
N LYS A 207 15.00 7.44 21.53
CA LYS A 207 15.14 8.90 21.50
C LYS A 207 16.05 9.29 20.32
N ARG A 208 15.53 10.03 19.35
CA ARG A 208 16.30 10.46 18.18
C ARG A 208 17.06 11.78 18.41
N PHE A 209 16.54 12.61 19.30
CA PHE A 209 17.06 13.95 19.61
C PHE A 209 17.15 14.17 21.12
N GLY A 210 17.98 15.14 21.53
CA GLY A 210 18.21 15.50 22.94
C GLY A 210 19.49 14.88 23.54
N PRO A 211 19.78 15.19 24.82
CA PRO A 211 20.98 14.72 25.49
C PRO A 211 21.03 13.18 25.61
N ASP A 212 19.87 12.54 25.75
CA ASP A 212 19.72 11.08 25.83
C ASP A 212 19.45 10.43 24.45
N ALA A 213 19.84 11.08 23.35
CA ALA A 213 19.61 10.52 22.03
C ALA A 213 20.40 9.20 21.85
N LEU A 214 19.75 8.19 21.26
CA LEU A 214 20.26 6.83 21.20
C LEU A 214 21.57 6.69 20.44
N TRP A 215 21.75 7.50 19.40
CA TRP A 215 22.99 7.55 18.64
C TRP A 215 24.18 8.06 19.46
N ARG A 216 23.91 8.76 20.57
CA ARG A 216 24.93 9.29 21.49
C ARG A 216 25.21 8.33 22.65
N THR A 217 24.17 7.74 23.22
CA THR A 217 24.29 6.86 24.40
C THR A 217 24.62 5.40 24.05
N THR A 218 24.14 4.92 22.90
CA THR A 218 24.38 3.55 22.39
C THR A 218 24.57 3.56 20.87
N PRO A 219 25.68 4.12 20.36
CA PRO A 219 25.97 4.14 18.93
C PRO A 219 26.03 2.73 18.33
N ILE A 220 25.38 2.55 17.18
CA ILE A 220 25.35 1.28 16.44
C ILE A 220 26.68 1.12 15.70
N PHE A 221 27.64 0.45 16.33
CA PHE A 221 28.89 0.08 15.66
C PHE A 221 28.69 -1.13 14.75
N LYS A 222 29.21 -1.05 13.52
CA LYS A 222 29.17 -2.16 12.54
C LYS A 222 29.88 -3.43 13.01
N SER A 223 30.80 -3.32 13.97
CA SER A 223 31.63 -4.42 14.48
C SER A 223 31.05 -5.15 15.68
N LYS A 224 29.97 -4.64 16.30
CA LYS A 224 29.34 -5.30 17.46
C LYS A 224 28.17 -6.17 17.03
N LYS A 225 28.07 -7.37 17.61
CA LYS A 225 26.81 -8.13 17.62
C LYS A 225 25.84 -7.41 18.54
N HIS A 226 24.73 -6.96 17.98
CA HIS A 226 23.61 -6.40 18.72
C HIS A 226 22.73 -7.56 19.20
N SER A 227 22.37 -7.53 20.50
CA SER A 227 21.44 -8.48 21.11
C SER A 227 19.99 -8.08 20.83
#